data_AF-A0A6L5X973-F1
#
_entry.id   AF-A0A6L5X973-F1
#
_cell.length_a   1.000
_cell.length_b   1.000
_cell.length_c   1.000
_cell.angle_alpha   90.00
_cell.angle_beta   90.00
_cell.angle_gamma   90.00
#
_symmetry.space_group_name_H-M   'P 1'
#
loop_
_entity.id
_entity.type
_entity.pdbx_description
1 polymer ?
#
loop_
_entity_poly.entity_id
_entity_poly.type
_entity_poly.pdbx_seq_one_letter_code
_entity_poly.pdbx_strand_id
1 'polypeptide(L)'
;MGTFVAIIVGLAIFGIIMAVVKSNQEDAQHERANQMVQQEKDKRAMLDQTLARMNELKEKAAGSDVIELGNGKVKVKRAYLDANFKEGAIMDEDTFFANEDEDGYVTIDESKFKLMQVKKDAYESSKKRMTTTVTLNNQGISQEKAGDEEAAIATYEECIKTGYPATHAYDRLLVLYRKRKDYISEKRVCQLAIDTFKNEQKYKDRLSKIDDLLNEN
;
A
#
# COMPACT_ATOMS: atom_id res chain seq x y z
N MET A 1 -20.04 66.71 19.92
CA MET A 1 -19.08 66.18 18.93
C MET A 1 -17.97 65.31 19.52
N GLY A 2 -17.51 65.53 20.77
CA GLY A 2 -16.39 64.74 21.35
C GLY A 2 -16.64 63.25 21.61
N THR A 3 -17.88 62.84 21.90
CA THR A 3 -18.23 61.44 22.22
C THR A 3 -18.29 60.53 20.99
N PHE A 4 -18.69 61.05 19.84
CA PHE A 4 -18.78 60.29 18.58
C PHE A 4 -17.40 59.94 18.00
N VAL A 5 -16.43 60.86 18.11
CA VAL A 5 -15.06 60.64 17.66
C VAL A 5 -14.36 59.58 18.51
N ALA A 6 -14.60 59.57 19.83
CA ALA A 6 -14.03 58.57 20.73
C ALA A 6 -14.50 57.13 20.43
N ILE A 7 -15.78 56.95 20.07
CA ILE A 7 -16.34 55.65 19.70
C ILE A 7 -15.74 55.13 18.39
N ILE A 8 -15.58 56.00 17.39
CA ILE A 8 -14.99 55.64 16.10
C ILE A 8 -13.51 55.24 16.26
N VAL A 9 -12.75 55.99 17.07
CA VAL A 9 -11.35 55.66 17.36
C VAL A 9 -11.23 54.35 18.14
N GLY A 10 -12.12 54.09 19.09
CA GLY A 10 -12.14 52.83 19.85
C GLY A 10 -12.39 51.60 18.97
N LEU A 11 -13.33 51.69 18.01
CA LEU A 11 -13.63 50.59 17.07
C LEU A 11 -12.45 50.32 16.11
N ALA A 12 -11.78 51.37 15.64
CA ALA A 12 -10.61 51.23 14.77
C ALA A 12 -9.43 50.53 15.50
N ILE A 13 -9.17 50.92 16.76
CA ILE A 13 -8.13 50.30 17.59
C ILE A 13 -8.46 48.82 17.86
N PHE A 14 -9.71 48.50 18.17
CA PHE A 14 -10.15 47.12 18.39
C PHE A 14 -9.98 46.24 17.15
N GLY A 15 -10.33 46.76 15.96
CA GLY A 15 -10.12 46.06 14.69
C GLY A 15 -8.65 45.74 14.42
N ILE A 16 -7.74 46.69 14.69
CA ILE A 16 -6.30 46.49 14.56
C ILE A 16 -5.80 45.41 15.54
N ILE A 17 -6.24 45.46 16.79
CA ILE A 17 -5.86 44.45 17.81
C ILE A 17 -6.31 43.05 17.38
N MET A 18 -7.55 42.89 16.90
CA MET A 18 -8.07 41.59 16.45
C MET A 18 -7.31 41.05 15.23
N ALA A 19 -6.92 41.91 14.28
CA ALA A 19 -6.11 41.51 13.13
C ALA A 19 -4.72 41.01 13.54
N VAL A 20 -4.05 41.70 14.47
CA VAL A 20 -2.75 41.29 15.01
C VAL A 20 -2.85 39.95 15.77
N VAL A 21 -3.89 39.77 16.59
CA VAL A 21 -4.12 38.50 17.29
C VAL A 21 -4.33 37.35 16.31
N LYS A 22 -5.11 37.56 15.24
CA LYS A 22 -5.36 36.53 14.22
C LYS A 22 -4.08 36.16 13.45
N SER A 23 -3.29 37.15 13.02
CA SER A 23 -2.00 36.91 12.35
C SER A 23 -1.06 36.09 13.24
N ASN A 24 -0.92 36.46 14.52
CA ASN A 24 -0.07 35.73 15.46
C ASN A 24 -0.57 34.30 15.70
N GLN A 25 -1.88 34.05 15.65
CA GLN A 25 -2.45 32.70 15.75
C GLN A 25 -2.15 31.85 14.51
N GLU A 26 -2.21 32.42 13.32
CA GLU A 26 -1.89 31.74 12.06
C GLU A 26 -0.39 31.38 11.98
N ASP A 27 0.50 32.29 12.39
CA ASP A 27 1.94 32.03 12.45
C ASP A 27 2.29 30.89 13.44
N ALA A 28 1.65 30.89 14.63
CA ALA A 28 1.83 29.84 15.62
C ALA A 28 1.29 28.48 15.14
N GLN A 29 0.21 28.47 14.35
CA GLN A 29 -0.32 27.25 13.73
C GLN A 29 0.63 26.72 12.65
N HIS A 30 1.18 27.60 11.82
CA HIS A 30 2.14 27.23 10.78
C HIS A 30 3.46 26.70 11.37
N GLU A 31 3.95 27.30 12.46
CA GLU A 31 5.14 26.83 13.17
C GLU A 31 4.93 25.45 13.80
N ARG A 32 3.77 25.22 14.44
CA ARG A 32 3.40 23.90 14.97
C ARG A 32 3.27 22.85 13.86
N ALA A 33 2.69 23.20 12.72
CA ALA A 33 2.59 22.31 11.57
C ALA A 33 3.99 21.91 11.06
N ASN A 34 4.92 22.86 10.95
CA ASN A 34 6.30 22.59 10.57
C ASN A 34 7.04 21.71 11.59
N GLN A 35 6.83 21.94 12.89
CA GLN A 35 7.39 21.09 13.95
C GLN A 35 6.84 19.66 13.88
N MET A 36 5.54 19.48 13.65
CA MET A 36 4.94 18.15 13.48
C MET A 36 5.51 17.44 12.25
N VAL A 37 5.65 18.14 11.12
CA VAL A 37 6.27 17.58 9.91
C VAL A 37 7.72 17.18 10.17
N GLN A 38 8.49 18.00 10.91
CA GLN A 38 9.86 17.66 11.26
C GLN A 38 9.93 16.45 12.19
N GLN A 39 9.09 16.39 13.22
CA GLN A 39 8.99 15.23 14.11
C GLN A 39 8.64 13.94 13.36
N GLU A 40 7.72 14.00 12.39
CA GLU A 40 7.39 12.83 11.55
C GLU A 40 8.55 12.41 10.64
N LYS A 41 9.31 13.37 10.09
CA LYS A 41 10.54 13.06 9.33
C LYS A 41 11.59 12.39 10.23
N ASP A 42 11.78 12.89 11.44
CA ASP A 42 12.76 12.35 12.39
C ASP A 42 12.36 10.94 12.86
N LYS A 43 11.07 10.71 13.12
CA LYS A 43 10.53 9.37 13.42
C LYS A 43 10.74 8.40 12.27
N ARG A 44 10.49 8.83 11.03
CA ARG A 44 10.73 8.00 9.83
C ARG A 44 12.21 7.66 9.69
N ALA A 45 13.10 8.62 9.86
CA ALA A 45 14.55 8.39 9.80
C ALA A 45 15.01 7.40 10.89
N MET A 46 14.49 7.52 12.11
CA MET A 46 14.78 6.57 13.19
C MET A 46 14.24 5.16 12.88
N LEU A 47 13.05 5.06 12.28
CA LEU A 47 12.47 3.79 11.85
C LEU A 47 13.33 3.13 10.76
N ASP A 48 13.78 3.90 9.77
CA ASP A 48 14.64 3.42 8.69
C ASP A 48 15.99 2.91 9.22
N GLN A 49 16.61 3.65 10.16
CA GLN A 49 17.85 3.22 10.82
C GLN A 49 17.65 1.93 11.63
N THR A 50 16.51 1.82 12.32
CA THR A 50 16.17 0.63 13.11
C THR A 50 15.96 -0.58 12.19
N LEU A 51 15.26 -0.40 11.06
CA LEU A 51 15.06 -1.45 10.05
C LEU A 51 16.38 -1.91 9.44
N ALA A 52 17.28 -0.99 9.11
CA ALA A 52 18.62 -1.33 8.60
C ALA A 52 19.41 -2.17 9.62
N ARG A 53 19.43 -1.77 10.90
CA ARG A 53 20.09 -2.54 11.96
C ARG A 53 19.45 -3.92 12.16
N MET A 54 18.13 -4.02 12.09
CA MET A 54 17.44 -5.30 12.16
C MET A 54 17.81 -6.22 10.99
N ASN A 55 17.95 -5.66 9.78
CA ASN A 55 18.36 -6.43 8.60
C ASN A 55 19.80 -6.93 8.73
N GLU A 56 20.74 -6.10 9.19
CA GLU A 56 22.13 -6.54 9.45
C GLU A 56 22.21 -7.68 10.49
N LEU A 57 21.41 -7.61 11.55
CA LEU A 57 21.33 -8.67 12.56
C LEU A 57 20.72 -9.96 11.98
N LYS A 58 19.72 -9.85 11.11
CA LYS A 58 19.13 -10.99 10.40
C LYS A 58 20.12 -11.65 9.44
N GLU A 59 20.90 -10.87 8.68
CA GLU A 59 21.93 -11.38 7.77
C GLU A 59 23.02 -12.15 8.52
N LYS A 60 23.50 -11.60 9.64
CA LYS A 60 24.49 -12.28 10.50
C LYS A 60 23.95 -13.57 11.12
N ALA A 61 22.67 -13.57 11.53
CA ALA A 61 22.02 -14.79 12.04
C ALA A 61 21.84 -15.83 10.91
N ALA A 62 21.43 -15.40 9.72
CA ALA A 62 21.24 -16.27 8.55
C ALA A 62 22.54 -16.98 8.13
N GLY A 63 23.70 -16.32 8.25
CA GLY A 63 25.02 -16.94 7.99
C GLY A 63 25.41 -18.04 8.99
N SER A 64 24.76 -18.09 10.17
CA SER A 64 24.90 -19.21 11.11
C SER A 64 23.84 -20.29 10.93
N ASP A 65 22.72 -19.95 10.29
CA ASP A 65 21.60 -20.86 10.09
C ASP A 65 21.66 -21.61 8.75
N VAL A 66 22.49 -21.15 7.80
CA VAL A 66 22.72 -21.75 6.48
C VAL A 66 24.22 -21.99 6.30
N ILE A 67 24.62 -23.24 6.06
CA ILE A 67 26.02 -23.65 5.87
C ILE A 67 26.16 -24.31 4.50
N GLU A 68 26.99 -23.74 3.64
CA GLU A 68 27.32 -24.32 2.34
C GLU A 68 28.33 -25.47 2.51
N LEU A 69 28.04 -26.63 1.91
CA LEU A 69 28.91 -27.81 1.98
C LEU A 69 29.81 -27.98 0.75
N GLY A 70 29.66 -27.14 -0.28
CA GLY A 70 30.48 -27.14 -1.50
C GLY A 70 30.25 -28.30 -2.47
N ASN A 71 29.38 -29.25 -2.15
CA ASN A 71 28.99 -30.40 -2.98
C ASN A 71 27.60 -30.25 -3.61
N GLY A 72 27.15 -29.00 -3.81
CA GLY A 72 25.78 -28.69 -4.27
C GLY A 72 24.71 -28.89 -3.19
N LYS A 73 25.11 -29.04 -1.92
CA LYS A 73 24.21 -29.13 -0.77
C LYS A 73 24.47 -28.00 0.23
N VAL A 74 23.42 -27.69 0.97
CA VAL A 74 23.42 -26.75 2.09
C VAL A 74 22.84 -27.42 3.31
N LYS A 75 23.39 -27.14 4.50
CA LYS A 75 22.72 -27.41 5.76
C LYS A 75 21.95 -26.17 6.18
N VAL A 76 20.68 -26.33 6.50
CA VAL A 76 19.84 -25.21 6.95
C VAL A 76 19.17 -25.59 8.26
N LYS A 77 19.20 -24.73 9.28
CA LYS A 77 18.47 -25.00 10.51
C LYS A 77 16.98 -25.15 10.24
N ARG A 78 16.35 -26.16 10.86
CA ARG A 78 14.89 -26.35 10.75
C ARG A 78 14.13 -25.09 11.16
N ALA A 79 14.55 -24.44 12.26
CA ALA A 79 13.93 -23.19 12.71
C ALA A 79 13.96 -22.08 11.64
N TYR A 80 15.05 -21.97 10.89
CA TYR A 80 15.15 -21.02 9.78
C TYR A 80 14.19 -21.41 8.64
N LEU A 81 14.14 -22.70 8.28
CA LEU A 81 13.24 -23.20 7.24
C LEU A 81 11.77 -22.92 7.58
N ASP A 82 11.36 -23.23 8.80
CA ASP A 82 10.00 -23.04 9.28
C ASP A 82 9.63 -21.56 9.31
N ALA A 83 10.52 -20.70 9.81
CA ALA A 83 10.27 -19.26 9.89
C ALA A 83 10.18 -18.58 8.51
N ASN A 84 10.87 -19.10 7.49
CA ASN A 84 10.99 -18.43 6.20
C ASN A 84 10.19 -19.07 5.06
N PHE A 85 9.87 -20.36 5.14
CA PHE A 85 9.32 -21.12 4.02
C PHE A 85 8.07 -21.95 4.35
N LYS A 86 7.66 -22.02 5.63
CA LYS A 86 6.42 -22.74 6.02
C LYS A 86 5.17 -21.96 5.63
N GLU A 87 5.19 -20.65 5.87
CA GLU A 87 4.11 -19.78 5.41
C GLU A 87 4.07 -19.78 3.88
N GLY A 88 2.87 -19.85 3.31
CA GLY A 88 2.71 -19.94 1.85
C GLY A 88 3.07 -21.30 1.24
N ALA A 89 3.36 -22.32 2.07
CA ALA A 89 3.69 -23.68 1.63
C ALA A 89 4.82 -23.69 0.58
N ILE A 90 5.91 -22.96 0.85
CA ILE A 90 7.03 -22.77 -0.08
C ILE A 90 7.93 -24.01 -0.12
N MET A 91 8.09 -24.68 1.03
CA MET A 91 8.86 -25.92 1.14
C MET A 91 8.23 -27.03 0.31
N ASP A 92 9.06 -27.79 -0.39
CA ASP A 92 8.65 -29.07 -0.97
C ASP A 92 8.45 -30.13 0.11
N GLU A 93 7.70 -31.17 -0.24
CA GLU A 93 7.33 -32.26 0.67
C GLU A 93 8.56 -32.94 1.29
N ASP A 94 9.58 -33.24 0.48
CA ASP A 94 10.83 -33.87 0.96
C ASP A 94 11.51 -33.00 2.02
N THR A 95 11.64 -31.69 1.77
CA THR A 95 12.27 -30.75 2.71
C THR A 95 11.46 -30.58 3.99
N PHE A 96 10.13 -30.58 3.87
CA PHE A 96 9.22 -30.47 5.00
C PHE A 96 9.35 -31.66 5.96
N PHE A 97 9.45 -32.88 5.42
CA PHE A 97 9.55 -34.12 6.21
C PHE A 97 10.98 -34.60 6.47
N ALA A 98 12.00 -33.89 5.98
CA ALA A 98 13.39 -34.27 6.18
C ALA A 98 13.78 -34.31 7.67
N ASN A 99 14.57 -35.30 8.06
CA ASN A 99 15.08 -35.40 9.42
C ASN A 99 16.15 -34.33 9.70
N GLU A 100 16.16 -33.85 10.93
CA GLU A 100 17.20 -32.99 11.47
C GLU A 100 18.38 -33.84 11.96
N ASP A 101 19.58 -33.28 11.89
CA ASP A 101 20.75 -33.81 12.62
C ASP A 101 20.76 -33.39 14.09
N GLU A 102 21.77 -33.81 14.84
CA GLU A 102 21.91 -33.53 16.27
C GLU A 102 21.95 -32.03 16.61
N ASP A 103 22.37 -31.20 15.65
CA ASP A 103 22.48 -29.74 15.78
C ASP A 103 21.23 -29.00 15.25
N GLY A 104 20.19 -29.73 14.81
CA GLY A 104 18.94 -29.16 14.30
C GLY A 104 18.98 -28.69 12.84
N TYR A 105 19.94 -29.17 12.05
CA TYR A 105 20.05 -28.85 10.63
C TYR A 105 19.45 -29.92 9.74
N VAL A 106 18.91 -29.46 8.62
CA VAL A 106 18.42 -30.27 7.52
C VAL A 106 19.36 -30.08 6.33
N THR A 107 19.80 -31.18 5.73
CA THR A 107 20.62 -31.12 4.51
C THR A 107 19.71 -31.10 3.28
N ILE A 108 19.86 -30.09 2.44
CA ILE A 108 19.02 -29.85 1.26
C ILE A 108 19.92 -29.57 0.06
N ASP A 109 19.48 -29.92 -1.14
CA ASP A 109 20.15 -29.48 -2.36
C ASP A 109 20.12 -27.94 -2.48
N GLU A 110 21.27 -27.36 -2.80
CA GLU A 110 21.45 -25.91 -2.92
C GLU A 110 20.51 -25.29 -3.96
N SER A 111 20.24 -26.01 -5.05
CA SER A 111 19.29 -25.59 -6.09
C SER A 111 17.85 -25.52 -5.56
N LYS A 112 17.42 -26.50 -4.76
CA LYS A 112 16.11 -26.48 -4.08
C LYS A 112 16.03 -25.31 -3.11
N PHE A 113 17.09 -25.07 -2.34
CA PHE A 113 17.15 -23.95 -1.40
C PHE A 113 17.03 -22.59 -2.08
N LYS A 114 17.81 -22.36 -3.16
CA LYS A 114 17.71 -21.15 -3.99
C LYS A 114 16.31 -20.97 -4.59
N LEU A 115 15.69 -22.06 -5.05
CA LEU A 115 14.31 -22.01 -5.55
C LEU A 115 13.32 -21.61 -4.46
N MET A 116 13.46 -22.12 -3.24
CA MET A 116 12.62 -21.72 -2.11
C MET A 116 12.77 -20.24 -1.78
N GLN A 117 13.98 -19.67 -1.85
CA GLN A 117 14.21 -18.23 -1.68
C GLN A 117 13.44 -17.41 -2.72
N VAL A 118 13.53 -17.79 -4.00
CA VAL A 118 12.79 -17.10 -5.08
C VAL A 118 11.28 -17.20 -4.87
N LYS A 119 10.78 -18.38 -4.49
CA LYS A 119 9.35 -18.59 -4.20
C LYS A 119 8.88 -17.76 -3.00
N LYS A 120 9.71 -17.63 -1.97
CA LYS A 120 9.44 -16.78 -0.80
C LYS A 120 9.31 -15.32 -1.20
N ASP A 121 10.23 -14.79 -1.98
CA ASP A 121 10.19 -13.39 -2.42
C ASP A 121 8.94 -13.12 -3.28
N ALA A 122 8.57 -14.06 -4.15
CA ALA A 122 7.33 -13.99 -4.92
C ALA A 122 6.07 -14.02 -4.04
N TYR A 123 6.06 -14.90 -3.03
CA TYR A 123 4.98 -15.01 -2.05
C TYR A 123 4.80 -13.70 -1.26
N GLU A 124 5.88 -13.17 -0.68
CA GLU A 124 5.86 -11.91 0.09
C GLU A 124 5.42 -10.73 -0.77
N SER A 125 5.91 -10.66 -2.01
CA SER A 125 5.48 -9.64 -2.97
C SER A 125 3.98 -9.75 -3.28
N SER A 126 3.47 -10.96 -3.45
CA SER A 126 2.04 -11.21 -3.70
C SER A 126 1.17 -10.87 -2.49
N LYS A 127 1.60 -11.31 -1.29
CA LYS A 127 0.95 -11.02 -0.01
C LYS A 127 0.88 -9.53 0.25
N LYS A 128 1.96 -8.80 0.01
CA LYS A 128 1.99 -7.33 0.11
C LYS A 128 0.95 -6.68 -0.82
N ARG A 129 0.94 -7.07 -2.11
CA ARG A 129 -0.07 -6.57 -3.06
C ARG A 129 -1.49 -6.86 -2.56
N MET A 130 -1.77 -8.10 -2.15
CA MET A 130 -3.07 -8.51 -1.60
C MET A 130 -3.49 -7.62 -0.43
N THR A 131 -2.62 -7.44 0.56
CA THR A 131 -2.91 -6.62 1.75
C THR A 131 -3.18 -5.16 1.36
N THR A 132 -2.37 -4.58 0.48
CA THR A 132 -2.59 -3.22 -0.03
C THR A 132 -3.94 -3.10 -0.74
N THR A 133 -4.29 -4.06 -1.60
CA THR A 133 -5.58 -4.10 -2.29
C THR A 133 -6.77 -4.17 -1.34
N VAL A 134 -6.68 -4.99 -0.28
CA VAL A 134 -7.74 -5.09 0.74
C VAL A 134 -7.90 -3.77 1.47
N THR A 135 -6.80 -3.13 1.89
CA THR A 135 -6.83 -1.84 2.57
C THR A 135 -7.46 -0.75 1.68
N LEU A 136 -7.01 -0.63 0.43
CA LEU A 136 -7.54 0.37 -0.50
C LEU A 136 -9.01 0.13 -0.84
N ASN A 137 -9.44 -1.13 -1.02
CA ASN A 137 -10.85 -1.44 -1.23
C ASN A 137 -11.71 -1.00 -0.04
N ASN A 138 -11.28 -1.33 1.19
CA ASN A 138 -12.03 -0.94 2.39
C ASN A 138 -12.08 0.58 2.58
N GLN A 139 -10.99 1.28 2.25
CA GLN A 139 -10.94 2.75 2.26
C GLN A 139 -11.91 3.34 1.22
N GLY A 140 -11.89 2.84 -0.02
CA GLY A 140 -12.82 3.29 -1.08
C GLY A 140 -14.27 3.07 -0.68
N ILE A 141 -14.61 1.91 -0.11
CA ILE A 141 -15.96 1.63 0.41
C ILE A 141 -16.35 2.66 1.48
N SER A 142 -15.43 3.01 2.38
CA SER A 142 -15.71 4.00 3.43
C SER A 142 -15.94 5.40 2.86
N GLN A 143 -15.18 5.80 1.84
CA GLN A 143 -15.34 7.09 1.16
C GLN A 143 -16.66 7.16 0.41
N GLU A 144 -17.06 6.10 -0.30
CA GLU A 144 -18.37 6.03 -0.96
C GLU A 144 -19.52 6.15 0.04
N LYS A 145 -19.41 5.51 1.21
CA LYS A 145 -20.40 5.64 2.30
C LYS A 145 -20.47 7.05 2.88
N ALA A 146 -19.36 7.78 2.87
CA ALA A 146 -19.30 9.18 3.28
C ALA A 146 -19.80 10.16 2.19
N GLY A 147 -20.09 9.67 0.98
CA GLY A 147 -20.47 10.51 -0.16
C GLY A 147 -19.29 11.21 -0.85
N ASP A 148 -18.06 10.89 -0.48
CA ASP A 148 -16.85 11.44 -1.09
C ASP A 148 -16.46 10.62 -2.33
N GLU A 149 -17.19 10.89 -3.43
CA GLU A 149 -17.02 10.14 -4.67
C GLU A 149 -15.65 10.36 -5.32
N GLU A 150 -15.09 11.58 -5.25
CA GLU A 150 -13.77 11.89 -5.81
C GLU A 150 -12.66 11.12 -5.08
N ALA A 151 -12.69 11.12 -3.74
CA ALA A 151 -11.70 10.37 -2.97
C ALA A 151 -11.84 8.86 -3.21
N ALA A 152 -13.07 8.35 -3.34
CA ALA A 152 -13.32 6.94 -3.65
C ALA A 152 -12.72 6.54 -5.00
N ILE A 153 -12.93 7.34 -6.05
CA ILE A 153 -12.34 7.07 -7.38
C ILE A 153 -10.82 7.07 -7.28
N ALA A 154 -10.21 8.07 -6.64
CA ALA A 154 -8.76 8.15 -6.48
C ALA A 154 -8.20 6.90 -5.78
N THR A 155 -8.84 6.46 -4.69
CA THR A 155 -8.44 5.26 -3.95
C THR A 155 -8.59 3.99 -4.78
N TYR A 156 -9.69 3.81 -5.53
CA TYR A 156 -9.85 2.63 -6.38
C TYR A 156 -8.90 2.63 -7.58
N GLU A 157 -8.55 3.79 -8.15
CA GLU A 157 -7.50 3.89 -9.18
C GLU A 157 -6.12 3.49 -8.63
N GLU A 158 -5.81 3.86 -7.40
CA GLU A 158 -4.61 3.36 -6.72
C GLU A 158 -4.70 1.84 -6.51
N CYS A 159 -5.88 1.34 -6.16
CA CYS A 159 -6.11 -0.09 -5.93
C CYS A 159 -5.82 -0.93 -7.18
N ILE A 160 -6.30 -0.54 -8.36
CA ILE A 160 -6.05 -1.32 -9.59
C ILE A 160 -4.57 -1.29 -10.00
N LYS A 161 -3.81 -0.22 -9.66
CA LYS A 161 -2.36 -0.13 -9.90
C LYS A 161 -1.55 -1.12 -9.08
N THR A 162 -2.11 -1.65 -7.99
CA THR A 162 -1.45 -2.72 -7.22
C THR A 162 -1.22 -3.99 -8.06
N GLY A 163 -2.02 -4.20 -9.12
CA GLY A 163 -1.95 -5.38 -9.97
C GLY A 163 -2.40 -6.68 -9.30
N TYR A 164 -2.98 -6.63 -8.09
CA TYR A 164 -3.59 -7.81 -7.49
C TYR A 164 -4.93 -8.13 -8.18
N PRO A 165 -5.21 -9.39 -8.54
CA PRO A 165 -6.40 -9.76 -9.32
C PRO A 165 -7.66 -9.82 -8.43
N ALA A 166 -8.12 -8.67 -7.93
CA ALA A 166 -9.38 -8.52 -7.23
C ALA A 166 -10.35 -7.63 -8.03
N THR A 167 -11.60 -8.06 -8.19
CA THR A 167 -12.56 -7.39 -9.08
C THR A 167 -13.18 -6.13 -8.48
N HIS A 168 -13.17 -5.98 -7.15
CA HIS A 168 -13.96 -4.96 -6.46
C HIS A 168 -13.70 -3.53 -6.96
N ALA A 169 -12.44 -3.08 -6.95
CA ALA A 169 -12.08 -1.73 -7.42
C ALA A 169 -12.48 -1.49 -8.88
N TYR A 170 -12.26 -2.47 -9.77
CA TYR A 170 -12.68 -2.39 -11.16
C TYR A 170 -14.20 -2.20 -11.27
N ASP A 171 -14.97 -3.06 -10.60
CA ASP A 171 -16.44 -3.02 -10.64
C ASP A 171 -16.97 -1.67 -10.12
N ARG A 172 -16.36 -1.12 -9.06
CA ARG A 172 -16.73 0.19 -8.50
C ARG A 172 -16.37 1.35 -9.43
N LEU A 173 -15.14 1.41 -9.93
CA LEU A 173 -14.70 2.45 -10.87
C LEU A 173 -15.60 2.52 -12.09
N LEU A 174 -15.95 1.37 -12.67
CA LEU A 174 -16.85 1.35 -13.81
C LEU A 174 -18.20 1.99 -13.45
N VAL A 175 -18.80 1.67 -12.30
CA VAL A 175 -20.07 2.30 -11.86
C VAL A 175 -19.91 3.81 -11.65
N LEU A 176 -18.83 4.24 -11.02
CA LEU A 176 -18.59 5.66 -10.71
C LEU A 176 -18.39 6.50 -11.98
N TYR A 177 -17.53 6.04 -12.90
CA TYR A 177 -17.33 6.73 -14.17
C TYR A 177 -18.60 6.78 -15.03
N ARG A 178 -19.40 5.70 -15.03
CA ARG A 178 -20.69 5.69 -15.73
C ARG A 178 -21.64 6.76 -15.19
N LYS A 179 -21.74 6.91 -13.86
CA LYS A 179 -22.57 7.94 -13.23
C LYS A 179 -22.15 9.35 -13.63
N ARG A 180 -20.83 9.58 -13.77
CA ARG A 180 -20.25 10.84 -14.24
C ARG A 180 -20.32 11.06 -15.75
N LYS A 181 -20.78 10.05 -16.51
CA LYS A 181 -20.70 10.00 -17.97
C LYS A 181 -19.27 10.14 -18.51
N ASP A 182 -18.27 9.77 -17.71
CA ASP A 182 -16.87 9.71 -18.14
C ASP A 182 -16.59 8.37 -18.81
N TYR A 183 -17.07 8.25 -20.06
CA TYR A 183 -16.96 7.02 -20.83
C TYR A 183 -15.52 6.69 -21.26
N ILE A 184 -14.63 7.68 -21.31
CA ILE A 184 -13.22 7.47 -21.64
C ILE A 184 -12.52 6.75 -20.50
N SER A 185 -12.67 7.23 -19.25
CA SER A 185 -12.11 6.55 -18.08
C SER A 185 -12.77 5.19 -17.85
N GLU A 186 -14.10 5.10 -18.04
CA GLU A 186 -14.82 3.82 -17.97
C GLU A 186 -14.26 2.79 -18.95
N LYS A 187 -14.04 3.17 -20.21
CA LYS A 187 -13.46 2.31 -21.25
C LYS A 187 -12.05 1.83 -20.86
N ARG A 188 -11.18 2.74 -20.41
CA ARG A 188 -9.81 2.39 -19.96
C ARG A 188 -9.84 1.36 -18.85
N VAL A 189 -10.64 1.57 -17.80
CA VAL A 189 -10.75 0.63 -16.68
C VAL A 189 -11.33 -0.70 -17.14
N CYS A 190 -12.31 -0.68 -18.05
CA CYS A 190 -12.92 -1.89 -18.58
C CYS A 190 -11.91 -2.73 -19.36
N GLN A 191 -11.04 -2.09 -20.15
CA GLN A 191 -9.98 -2.78 -20.89
C GLN A 191 -8.95 -3.41 -19.94
N LEU A 192 -8.52 -2.67 -18.91
CA LEU A 192 -7.64 -3.20 -17.86
C LEU A 192 -8.26 -4.40 -17.14
N ALA A 193 -9.58 -4.37 -16.90
CA ALA A 193 -10.31 -5.48 -16.30
C ALA A 193 -10.32 -6.71 -17.22
N ILE A 194 -10.51 -6.55 -18.54
CA ILE A 194 -10.44 -7.65 -19.51
C ILE A 194 -9.04 -8.28 -19.54
N ASP A 195 -8.00 -7.46 -19.52
CA ASP A 195 -6.61 -7.93 -19.55
C ASP A 195 -6.26 -8.72 -18.29
N THR A 196 -6.76 -8.26 -17.14
CA THR A 196 -6.57 -8.91 -15.83
C THR A 196 -7.42 -10.16 -15.67
N PHE A 197 -8.68 -10.11 -16.13
CA PHE A 197 -9.70 -11.14 -15.93
C PHE A 197 -10.24 -11.67 -17.27
N LYS A 198 -9.37 -12.35 -18.03
CA LYS A 198 -9.63 -12.79 -19.42
C LYS A 198 -10.93 -13.60 -19.62
N ASN A 199 -11.38 -14.28 -18.56
CA ASN A 199 -12.55 -15.16 -18.58
C ASN A 199 -13.86 -14.48 -18.11
N GLU A 200 -13.82 -13.21 -17.69
CA GLU A 200 -14.98 -12.47 -17.19
C GLU A 200 -15.76 -11.78 -18.33
N GLN A 201 -16.84 -12.42 -18.79
CA GLN A 201 -17.64 -11.92 -19.90
C GLN A 201 -18.28 -10.55 -19.63
N LYS A 202 -18.62 -10.25 -18.35
CA LYS A 202 -19.23 -8.98 -17.95
C LYS A 202 -18.47 -7.74 -18.41
N TYR A 203 -17.14 -7.81 -18.49
CA TYR A 203 -16.33 -6.67 -18.93
C TYR A 203 -16.36 -6.49 -20.45
N LYS A 204 -16.44 -7.58 -21.23
CA LYS A 204 -16.61 -7.51 -22.68
C LYS A 204 -17.97 -6.91 -23.04
N ASP A 205 -19.02 -7.34 -22.32
CA ASP A 205 -20.38 -6.81 -22.51
C ASP A 205 -20.47 -5.32 -22.13
N ARG A 206 -19.74 -4.92 -21.08
CA ARG A 206 -19.62 -3.52 -20.66
C ARG A 206 -18.91 -2.68 -21.71
N LEU A 207 -17.81 -3.18 -22.27
CA LEU A 207 -17.03 -2.50 -23.30
C LEU A 207 -17.88 -2.20 -24.55
N SER A 208 -18.63 -3.18 -25.05
CA SER A 208 -19.55 -2.98 -26.18
C SER A 208 -20.53 -1.83 -25.94
N LYS A 209 -21.15 -1.77 -24.76
CA LYS A 209 -22.08 -0.69 -24.39
C LYS A 209 -21.40 0.68 -24.28
N ILE A 210 -20.13 0.71 -23.88
CA ILE A 210 -19.37 1.96 -23.81
C ILE A 210 -19.04 2.46 -25.21
N ASP A 211 -18.69 1.55 -26.12
CA ASP A 211 -18.41 1.89 -27.52
C ASP A 211 -19.65 2.46 -28.23
N ASP A 212 -20.83 1.86 -28.02
CA ASP A 212 -22.09 2.40 -28.56
C ASP A 212 -22.31 3.86 -28.10
N LEU A 213 -22.12 4.13 -26.80
CA LEU A 213 -22.29 5.47 -26.22
C LEU A 213 -21.25 6.49 -26.71
N LEU A 214 -20.05 6.04 -27.07
CA LEU A 214 -19.01 6.92 -27.62
C LEU A 214 -19.23 7.21 -29.11
N ASN A 215 -19.90 6.32 -29.84
CA ASN A 215 -20.20 6.50 -31.27
C ASN A 215 -21.49 7.30 -31.53
N GLU A 216 -22.37 7.42 -30.52
CA GLU A 216 -23.61 8.21 -30.58
C GLU A 216 -23.42 9.71 -30.23
N ASN A 217 -22.22 10.14 -29.83
CA ASN A 217 -21.86 11.53 -29.51
C ASN A 217 -20.90 12.12 -30.53
#